data_AF-A0A4Y6JLW0-F1
#
_entry.id   AF-A0A4Y6JLW0-F1
#
_cell.length_a   1.000
_cell.length_b   1.000
_cell.length_c   1.000
_cell.angle_alpha   90.00
_cell.angle_beta   90.00
_cell.angle_gamma   90.00
#
_symmetry.space_group_name_H-M   'P 1'
#
loop_
_entity.id
_entity.type
_entity.pdbx_description
1 polymer ?
#
loop_
_entity_poly.entity_id
_entity_poly.type
_entity_poly.pdbx_seq_one_letter_code
_entity_poly.pdbx_strand_id
1 'polypeptide(L)'
;IGFEEGCKIIELGPLKNLQGSSNLLCLEKVESKEEAKGANLAEKENLKELNLSWSMKRKDNDNYNDLEVLEGLQPNQNLQILRIHDFTERRLPNKIFVENLIEIGLYGCDNCEKLPMLGQLNNLKKLEICSFDGVQIIDNKFYGNDPNQRRFFPKLEKFVMQNMINLEQWEEVMTNDASSNVTIFPNLKSLEISGCPKLTKIPNGLQFCSSIRRVKIYQCSNLGINMRNKPELWYLHIGPLDKLPEDLCHLMNLGVMTIVGNIQNYDFGILQHLPSLKKITLVEDELSNNSVTQIPQQLQHLTSLEFLSIENFGGIEALPEWLGNLVCLQTLCFLCCRNLKKLPSTEAMLRLTKLNKLYACECPMLLLEEGDPERAKLSHFPNVLAHRNTFESCRFF
;
A
#
# COMPACT_ATOMS: atom_id res chain seq x y z
N ILE A 1 4.05 -13.54 -26.89
CA ILE A 1 3.62 -13.40 -28.30
C ILE A 1 4.77 -12.78 -29.07
N GLY A 2 5.04 -13.23 -30.30
CA GLY A 2 6.26 -12.91 -31.04
C GLY A 2 6.03 -12.81 -32.55
N PHE A 3 6.99 -12.21 -33.26
CA PHE A 3 6.99 -12.12 -34.72
C PHE A 3 7.44 -13.42 -35.41
N GLU A 4 7.91 -14.39 -34.63
CA GLU A 4 8.34 -15.70 -35.12
C GLU A 4 7.13 -16.59 -35.44
N GLU A 5 7.28 -17.43 -36.47
CA GLU A 5 6.29 -18.43 -36.84
C GLU A 5 6.05 -19.41 -35.68
N GLY A 6 4.78 -19.70 -35.37
CA GLY A 6 4.38 -20.48 -34.19
C GLY A 6 4.29 -19.72 -32.87
N CYS A 7 4.61 -18.41 -32.85
CA CYS A 7 4.52 -17.55 -31.65
C CYS A 7 3.42 -16.47 -31.72
N LYS A 8 2.50 -16.59 -32.69
CA LYS A 8 1.36 -15.68 -32.87
C LYS A 8 0.25 -15.97 -31.88
N ILE A 9 -0.57 -14.97 -31.58
CA ILE A 9 -1.66 -15.12 -30.61
C ILE A 9 -2.76 -16.08 -31.10
N ILE A 10 -2.93 -16.23 -32.42
CA ILE A 10 -3.90 -17.14 -33.04
C ILE A 10 -3.64 -18.61 -32.71
N GLU A 11 -2.39 -18.98 -32.40
CA GLU A 11 -2.01 -20.34 -32.02
C GLU A 11 -2.62 -20.76 -30.67
N LEU A 12 -3.11 -19.81 -29.87
CA LEU A 12 -3.88 -20.10 -28.65
C LEU A 12 -5.31 -20.57 -28.96
N GLY A 13 -5.84 -20.27 -30.14
CA GLY A 13 -7.21 -20.57 -30.53
C GLY A 13 -7.59 -22.05 -30.33
N PRO A 14 -6.81 -23.01 -30.89
CA PRO A 14 -7.08 -24.44 -30.77
C PRO A 14 -6.97 -25.01 -29.34
N LEU A 15 -6.30 -24.31 -28.42
CA LEU A 15 -5.98 -24.79 -27.07
C LEU A 15 -7.15 -24.60 -26.09
N LYS A 16 -8.28 -25.27 -26.32
CA LYS A 16 -9.51 -25.13 -25.51
C LYS A 16 -9.37 -25.60 -24.06
N ASN A 17 -8.48 -26.56 -23.81
CA ASN A 17 -8.26 -27.16 -22.49
C ASN A 17 -7.26 -26.38 -21.62
N LEU A 18 -6.89 -25.15 -22.00
CA LEU A 18 -6.06 -24.29 -21.15
C LEU A 18 -6.76 -24.05 -19.81
N GLN A 19 -6.03 -24.30 -18.73
CA GLN A 19 -6.52 -24.26 -17.37
C GLN A 19 -5.59 -23.47 -16.46
N GLY A 20 -6.13 -22.95 -15.36
CA GLY A 20 -5.33 -22.20 -14.39
C GLY A 20 -5.03 -20.78 -14.89
N SER A 21 -3.74 -20.45 -15.04
CA SER A 21 -3.26 -19.10 -15.35
C SER A 21 -2.61 -19.02 -16.74
N SER A 22 -2.91 -17.96 -17.48
CA SER A 22 -2.25 -17.65 -18.76
C SER A 22 -1.61 -16.27 -18.73
N ASN A 23 -0.37 -16.17 -19.19
CA ASN A 23 0.40 -14.93 -19.30
C ASN A 23 0.57 -14.58 -20.78
N LEU A 24 -0.13 -13.56 -21.25
CA LEU A 24 0.01 -13.04 -22.61
C LEU A 24 0.93 -11.82 -22.58
N LEU A 25 2.20 -12.07 -22.89
CA LEU A 25 3.24 -11.05 -22.93
C LEU A 25 3.48 -10.54 -24.34
N CYS A 26 3.99 -9.32 -24.43
CA CYS A 26 4.30 -8.62 -25.68
C CYS A 26 3.07 -8.42 -26.57
N LEU A 27 1.96 -7.98 -25.99
CA LEU A 27 0.73 -7.73 -26.73
C LEU A 27 0.84 -6.59 -27.75
N GLU A 28 1.89 -5.75 -27.72
CA GLU A 28 2.21 -4.82 -28.83
C GLU A 28 2.37 -5.51 -30.18
N LYS A 29 2.67 -6.81 -30.19
CA LYS A 29 2.96 -7.54 -31.42
C LYS A 29 1.71 -8.08 -32.10
N VAL A 30 0.54 -7.93 -31.49
CA VAL A 30 -0.74 -8.33 -32.09
C VAL A 30 -1.22 -7.20 -32.98
N GLU A 31 -1.40 -7.46 -34.27
CA GLU A 31 -1.55 -6.41 -35.29
C GLU A 31 -2.98 -5.89 -35.40
N SER A 32 -3.98 -6.65 -34.95
CA SER A 32 -5.39 -6.29 -35.11
C SER A 32 -6.31 -6.94 -34.09
N LYS A 33 -7.53 -6.40 -34.00
CA LYS A 33 -8.66 -7.01 -33.30
C LYS A 33 -8.97 -8.43 -33.81
N GLU A 34 -8.89 -8.67 -35.11
CA GLU A 34 -9.15 -9.96 -35.74
C GLU A 34 -8.14 -11.01 -35.33
N GLU A 35 -6.86 -10.64 -35.26
CA GLU A 35 -5.81 -11.53 -34.77
C GLU A 35 -6.04 -11.86 -33.29
N ALA A 36 -6.36 -10.86 -32.47
CA ALA A 36 -6.67 -11.04 -31.05
C ALA A 36 -7.88 -11.97 -30.81
N LYS A 37 -8.93 -11.87 -31.63
CA LYS A 37 -10.08 -12.81 -31.61
C LYS A 37 -9.64 -14.24 -31.87
N GLY A 38 -8.60 -14.43 -32.69
CA GLY A 38 -8.00 -15.74 -32.97
C GLY A 38 -7.51 -16.48 -31.72
N ALA A 39 -7.21 -15.76 -30.63
CA ALA A 39 -6.88 -16.35 -29.34
C ALA A 39 -8.03 -17.14 -28.73
N ASN A 40 -9.28 -16.85 -29.11
CA ASN A 40 -10.51 -17.50 -28.65
C ASN A 40 -10.55 -17.75 -27.14
N LEU A 41 -10.32 -16.70 -26.33
CA LEU A 41 -10.34 -16.82 -24.87
C LEU A 41 -11.75 -17.07 -24.33
N ALA A 42 -12.79 -16.70 -25.08
CA ALA A 42 -14.18 -16.95 -24.75
C ALA A 42 -14.51 -18.45 -24.64
N GLU A 43 -13.84 -19.34 -25.37
CA GLU A 43 -14.05 -20.79 -25.28
C GLU A 43 -13.20 -21.50 -24.21
N LYS A 44 -12.31 -20.78 -23.51
CA LYS A 44 -11.39 -21.34 -22.51
C LYS A 44 -12.01 -21.32 -21.12
N GLU A 45 -13.05 -22.11 -20.91
CA GLU A 45 -13.85 -22.12 -19.67
C GLU A 45 -13.08 -22.50 -18.39
N ASN A 46 -11.98 -23.23 -18.55
CA ASN A 46 -11.11 -23.68 -17.46
C ASN A 46 -10.03 -22.66 -17.07
N LEU A 47 -9.87 -21.58 -17.86
CA LEU A 47 -8.94 -20.50 -17.57
C LEU A 47 -9.50 -19.65 -16.42
N LYS A 48 -8.74 -19.53 -15.33
CA LYS A 48 -9.14 -18.78 -14.13
C LYS A 48 -8.38 -17.48 -13.96
N GLU A 49 -7.16 -17.42 -14.46
CA GLU A 49 -6.30 -16.23 -14.38
C GLU A 49 -5.76 -15.84 -15.75
N LEU A 50 -5.82 -14.55 -16.05
CA LEU A 50 -5.31 -13.97 -17.28
C LEU A 50 -4.48 -12.74 -16.95
N ASN A 51 -3.20 -12.78 -17.28
CA ASN A 51 -2.30 -11.63 -17.17
C ASN A 51 -1.96 -11.16 -18.59
N LEU A 52 -2.30 -9.91 -18.89
CA LEU A 52 -2.10 -9.26 -20.18
C LEU A 52 -1.00 -8.20 -20.01
N SER A 53 0.06 -8.28 -20.79
CA SER A 53 1.20 -7.36 -20.66
C SER A 53 1.67 -6.84 -22.02
N TRP A 54 1.77 -5.52 -22.04
CA TRP A 54 2.34 -4.72 -23.10
C TRP A 54 3.78 -4.31 -22.68
N SER A 55 4.69 -4.08 -23.63
CA SER A 55 6.05 -3.61 -23.33
C SER A 55 6.07 -2.15 -22.86
N MET A 56 6.71 -1.87 -21.72
CA MET A 56 6.96 -0.52 -21.18
C MET A 56 7.84 0.38 -22.08
N LYS A 57 8.61 -0.17 -23.04
CA LYS A 57 9.64 0.57 -23.80
C LYS A 57 9.16 1.08 -25.17
N ARG A 58 7.87 1.31 -25.34
CA ARG A 58 7.31 1.82 -26.61
C ARG A 58 7.63 3.30 -26.79
N LYS A 59 7.69 3.75 -28.04
CA LYS A 59 7.93 5.16 -28.33
C LYS A 59 6.58 5.86 -28.41
N ASP A 60 6.48 7.08 -27.88
CA ASP A 60 5.24 7.88 -27.86
C ASP A 60 4.56 8.10 -29.23
N ASN A 61 5.27 7.85 -30.33
CA ASN A 61 4.78 7.98 -31.70
C ASN A 61 4.33 6.66 -32.34
N ASP A 62 4.25 5.56 -31.60
CA ASP A 62 3.76 4.28 -32.10
C ASP A 62 2.23 4.37 -32.33
N ASN A 63 1.74 3.84 -33.46
CA ASN A 63 0.31 3.73 -33.73
C ASN A 63 -0.25 2.57 -32.88
N TYR A 64 -0.73 2.88 -31.69
CA TYR A 64 -1.24 1.88 -30.75
C TYR A 64 -2.57 1.28 -31.22
N ASN A 65 -2.73 -0.02 -31.03
CA ASN A 65 -3.97 -0.77 -31.24
C ASN A 65 -4.35 -1.59 -29.98
N ASP A 66 -3.77 -1.27 -28.82
CA ASP A 66 -3.96 -1.97 -27.54
C ASP A 66 -5.45 -2.16 -27.20
N LEU A 67 -6.27 -1.13 -27.45
CA LEU A 67 -7.72 -1.12 -27.25
C LEU A 67 -8.41 -2.12 -28.18
N GLU A 68 -8.04 -2.14 -29.46
CA GLU A 68 -8.55 -3.11 -30.43
C GLU A 68 -8.21 -4.54 -30.04
N VAL A 69 -6.96 -4.76 -29.59
CA VAL A 69 -6.48 -6.05 -29.09
C VAL A 69 -7.31 -6.47 -27.87
N LEU A 70 -7.46 -5.61 -26.85
CA LEU A 70 -8.29 -5.90 -25.67
C LEU A 70 -9.74 -6.20 -26.04
N GLU A 71 -10.34 -5.44 -26.97
CA GLU A 71 -11.70 -5.68 -27.45
C GLU A 71 -11.85 -6.99 -28.24
N GLY A 72 -10.77 -7.49 -28.84
CA GLY A 72 -10.74 -8.77 -29.56
C GLY A 72 -10.55 -9.97 -28.65
N LEU A 73 -9.80 -9.83 -27.55
CA LEU A 73 -9.45 -10.94 -26.64
C LEU A 73 -10.66 -11.57 -25.94
N GLN A 74 -11.62 -10.77 -25.47
CA GLN A 74 -12.91 -11.17 -24.89
C GLN A 74 -12.85 -12.48 -24.05
N PRO A 75 -12.34 -12.42 -22.80
CA PRO A 75 -12.20 -13.61 -21.97
C PRO A 75 -13.55 -14.23 -21.60
N ASN A 76 -13.53 -15.54 -21.30
CA ASN A 76 -14.69 -16.27 -20.82
C ASN A 76 -15.21 -15.70 -19.48
N GLN A 77 -16.52 -15.80 -19.26
CA GLN A 77 -17.19 -15.31 -18.03
C GLN A 77 -16.73 -16.02 -16.75
N ASN A 78 -16.11 -17.21 -16.83
CA ASN A 78 -15.60 -17.95 -15.68
C ASN A 78 -14.24 -17.44 -15.16
N LEU A 79 -13.65 -16.43 -15.81
CA LEU A 79 -12.39 -15.83 -15.38
C LEU A 79 -12.55 -15.20 -14.00
N GLN A 80 -11.58 -15.45 -13.12
CA GLN A 80 -11.59 -15.00 -11.73
C GLN A 80 -10.54 -13.91 -11.46
N ILE A 81 -9.41 -13.94 -12.16
CA ILE A 81 -8.31 -13.00 -11.96
C ILE A 81 -7.94 -12.39 -13.32
N LEU A 82 -7.92 -11.06 -13.39
CA LEU A 82 -7.46 -10.32 -14.56
C LEU A 82 -6.39 -9.32 -14.14
N ARG A 83 -5.22 -9.39 -14.77
CA ARG A 83 -4.19 -8.34 -14.65
C ARG A 83 -3.88 -7.73 -16.00
N ILE A 84 -3.77 -6.42 -16.05
CA ILE A 84 -3.41 -5.65 -17.25
C ILE A 84 -2.20 -4.80 -16.88
N HIS A 85 -1.15 -4.92 -17.67
CA HIS A 85 0.11 -4.21 -17.51
C HIS A 85 0.43 -3.37 -18.75
N ASP A 86 0.77 -2.11 -18.54
CA ASP A 86 1.41 -1.21 -19.50
C ASP A 86 0.55 -0.90 -20.75
N PHE A 87 -0.77 -0.80 -20.56
CA PHE A 87 -1.71 -0.39 -21.60
C PHE A 87 -1.55 1.09 -21.95
N THR A 88 -1.28 1.40 -23.22
CA THR A 88 -0.79 2.73 -23.62
C THR A 88 -1.88 3.66 -24.19
N GLU A 89 -3.12 3.18 -24.38
CA GLU A 89 -4.21 4.02 -24.90
C GLU A 89 -5.02 4.75 -23.81
N ARG A 90 -5.89 5.67 -24.22
CA ARG A 90 -6.59 6.62 -23.33
C ARG A 90 -7.69 6.03 -22.47
N ARG A 91 -8.16 4.82 -22.77
CA ARG A 91 -9.28 4.18 -22.06
C ARG A 91 -9.21 2.67 -22.09
N LEU A 92 -9.48 2.05 -20.95
CA LEU A 92 -9.70 0.61 -20.86
C LEU A 92 -11.15 0.26 -21.27
N PRO A 93 -11.36 -0.77 -22.10
CA PRO A 93 -12.70 -1.19 -22.50
C PRO A 93 -13.40 -1.94 -21.37
N ASN A 94 -14.60 -1.49 -20.97
CA ASN A 94 -15.33 -2.13 -19.86
C ASN A 94 -15.69 -3.62 -20.11
N LYS A 95 -15.78 -4.04 -21.38
CA LYS A 95 -16.15 -5.40 -21.78
C LYS A 95 -15.13 -6.48 -21.37
N ILE A 96 -13.88 -6.10 -21.08
CA ILE A 96 -12.85 -7.07 -20.61
C ILE A 96 -13.12 -7.52 -19.17
N PHE A 97 -13.85 -6.71 -18.38
CA PHE A 97 -14.14 -6.98 -16.97
C PHE A 97 -15.41 -7.82 -16.84
N VAL A 98 -15.25 -9.15 -16.85
CA VAL A 98 -16.36 -10.12 -16.73
C VAL A 98 -16.92 -10.22 -15.30
N GLU A 99 -18.15 -10.70 -15.16
CA GLU A 99 -18.92 -10.62 -13.91
C GLU A 99 -18.33 -11.45 -12.74
N ASN A 100 -17.68 -12.58 -13.04
CA ASN A 100 -17.12 -13.48 -12.01
C ASN A 100 -15.71 -13.10 -11.54
N LEU A 101 -15.20 -11.94 -11.93
CA LEU A 101 -13.90 -11.47 -11.46
C LEU A 101 -13.90 -11.28 -9.93
N ILE A 102 -12.90 -11.90 -9.31
CA ILE A 102 -12.60 -11.86 -7.88
C ILE A 102 -11.43 -10.90 -7.63
N GLU A 103 -10.45 -10.85 -8.54
CA GLU A 103 -9.29 -9.98 -8.45
C GLU A 103 -9.05 -9.24 -9.77
N ILE A 104 -8.81 -7.94 -9.67
CA ILE A 104 -8.39 -7.09 -10.78
C ILE A 104 -7.11 -6.36 -10.36
N GLY A 105 -6.10 -6.43 -11.22
CA GLY A 105 -4.88 -5.64 -11.11
C GLY A 105 -4.65 -4.83 -12.38
N LEU A 106 -4.51 -3.51 -12.26
CA LEU A 106 -4.23 -2.61 -13.37
C LEU A 106 -2.93 -1.86 -13.06
N TYR A 107 -1.92 -1.99 -13.92
CA TYR A 107 -0.58 -1.49 -13.64
C TYR A 107 0.00 -0.76 -14.85
N GLY A 108 0.55 0.44 -14.67
CA GLY A 108 1.29 1.15 -15.73
C GLY A 108 0.42 1.64 -16.89
N CYS A 109 -0.87 1.92 -16.66
CA CYS A 109 -1.79 2.41 -17.68
C CYS A 109 -1.78 3.94 -17.73
N ASP A 110 -0.59 4.54 -17.86
CA ASP A 110 -0.36 5.96 -17.57
C ASP A 110 -1.09 6.93 -18.51
N ASN A 111 -1.41 6.51 -19.73
CA ASN A 111 -2.15 7.35 -20.68
C ASN A 111 -3.67 7.29 -20.47
N CYS A 112 -4.19 6.41 -19.60
CA CYS A 112 -5.62 6.34 -19.33
C CYS A 112 -6.10 7.61 -18.66
N GLU A 113 -7.08 8.28 -19.27
CA GLU A 113 -7.65 9.52 -18.75
C GLU A 113 -8.74 9.23 -17.68
N LYS A 114 -9.27 8.01 -17.66
CA LYS A 114 -10.33 7.56 -16.73
C LYS A 114 -10.13 6.12 -16.29
N LEU A 115 -10.56 5.81 -15.06
CA LEU A 115 -10.68 4.44 -14.58
C LEU A 115 -11.90 3.73 -15.21
N PRO A 116 -11.83 2.40 -15.42
CA PRO A 116 -12.97 1.62 -15.90
C PRO A 116 -14.09 1.51 -14.86
N MET A 117 -15.29 1.12 -15.30
CA MET A 117 -16.46 0.95 -14.44
C MET A 117 -16.36 -0.38 -13.68
N LEU A 118 -15.92 -0.36 -12.43
CA LEU A 118 -15.64 -1.58 -11.64
C LEU A 118 -16.59 -1.77 -10.44
N GLY A 119 -17.30 -0.72 -10.00
CA GLY A 119 -18.08 -0.77 -8.76
C GLY A 119 -19.30 -1.68 -8.80
N GLN A 120 -19.72 -2.17 -9.96
CA GLN A 120 -20.85 -3.09 -10.13
C GLN A 120 -20.42 -4.57 -10.10
N LEU A 121 -19.12 -4.85 -10.04
CA LEU A 121 -18.60 -6.21 -10.00
C LEU A 121 -18.88 -6.85 -8.63
N ASN A 122 -19.93 -7.68 -8.58
CA ASN A 122 -20.47 -8.22 -7.34
C ASN A 122 -19.59 -9.28 -6.66
N ASN A 123 -18.62 -9.84 -7.38
CA ASN A 123 -17.71 -10.87 -6.87
C ASN A 123 -16.30 -10.35 -6.55
N LEU A 124 -16.00 -9.09 -6.89
CA LEU A 124 -14.68 -8.51 -6.73
C LEU A 124 -14.33 -8.38 -5.25
N LYS A 125 -13.23 -9.05 -4.85
CA LYS A 125 -12.67 -9.03 -3.49
C LYS A 125 -11.39 -8.23 -3.39
N LYS A 126 -10.62 -8.14 -4.47
CA LYS A 126 -9.34 -7.46 -4.49
C LYS A 126 -9.22 -6.59 -5.74
N LEU A 127 -8.87 -5.33 -5.55
CA LEU A 127 -8.64 -4.38 -6.61
C LEU A 127 -7.31 -3.66 -6.36
N GLU A 128 -6.42 -3.71 -7.34
CA GLU A 128 -5.14 -2.99 -7.34
C GLU A 128 -5.05 -2.11 -8.59
N ILE A 129 -4.77 -0.82 -8.38
CA ILE A 129 -4.61 0.18 -9.44
C ILE A 129 -3.31 0.92 -9.17
N CYS A 130 -2.33 0.76 -10.05
CA CYS A 130 -1.01 1.36 -9.88
C CYS A 130 -0.59 2.08 -11.18
N SER A 131 -0.03 3.29 -11.07
CA SER A 131 0.50 4.06 -12.21
C SER A 131 -0.57 4.30 -13.30
N PHE A 132 -1.39 5.33 -13.06
CA PHE A 132 -2.39 5.87 -13.99
C PHE A 132 -2.23 7.40 -14.04
N ASP A 133 -1.10 7.86 -14.55
CA ASP A 133 -0.73 9.28 -14.51
C ASP A 133 -1.65 10.22 -15.31
N GLY A 134 -2.44 9.70 -16.24
CA GLY A 134 -3.46 10.44 -17.00
C GLY A 134 -4.74 10.72 -16.22
N VAL A 135 -4.98 10.03 -15.10
CA VAL A 135 -6.19 10.20 -14.28
C VAL A 135 -6.00 11.33 -13.29
N GLN A 136 -6.76 12.42 -13.49
CA GLN A 136 -6.82 13.53 -12.53
C GLN A 136 -7.97 13.40 -11.53
N ILE A 137 -9.08 12.76 -11.93
CA ILE A 137 -10.28 12.63 -11.11
C ILE A 137 -10.83 11.20 -11.23
N ILE A 138 -11.12 10.57 -10.10
CA ILE A 138 -11.96 9.37 -10.04
C ILE A 138 -13.41 9.84 -9.90
N ASP A 139 -14.11 9.88 -11.04
CA ASP A 139 -15.50 10.34 -11.14
C ASP A 139 -16.52 9.23 -10.84
N ASN A 140 -17.81 9.60 -10.82
CA ASN A 140 -18.91 8.67 -10.53
C ASN A 140 -18.97 7.45 -11.46
N LYS A 141 -18.39 7.50 -12.67
CA LYS A 141 -18.44 6.38 -13.63
C LYS A 141 -17.63 5.18 -13.14
N PHE A 142 -16.64 5.39 -12.28
CA PHE A 142 -15.87 4.31 -11.67
C PHE A 142 -16.76 3.31 -10.91
N TYR A 143 -17.81 3.81 -10.25
CA TYR A 143 -18.73 2.99 -9.47
C TYR A 143 -19.72 2.22 -10.36
N GLY A 144 -20.13 2.80 -11.49
CA GLY A 144 -21.07 2.19 -12.42
C GLY A 144 -22.00 3.21 -13.07
N ASN A 145 -22.97 2.69 -13.81
CA ASN A 145 -23.95 3.51 -14.53
C ASN A 145 -25.41 3.15 -14.21
N ASP A 146 -25.68 2.21 -13.31
CA ASP A 146 -27.05 1.84 -12.91
C ASP A 146 -27.58 2.84 -11.86
N PRO A 147 -28.56 3.68 -12.19
CA PRO A 147 -29.13 4.65 -11.26
C PRO A 147 -29.92 4.00 -10.11
N ASN A 148 -30.28 2.71 -10.23
CA ASN A 148 -31.00 1.98 -9.19
C ASN A 148 -30.06 1.27 -8.22
N GLN A 149 -28.77 1.15 -8.57
CA GLN A 149 -27.80 0.46 -7.73
C GLN A 149 -27.40 1.35 -6.56
N ARG A 150 -27.61 0.83 -5.34
CA ARG A 150 -27.31 1.53 -4.09
C ARG A 150 -26.12 0.94 -3.34
N ARG A 151 -25.55 -0.16 -3.85
CA ARG A 151 -24.40 -0.86 -3.27
C ARG A 151 -23.32 -1.02 -4.33
N PHE A 152 -22.15 -0.44 -4.08
CA PHE A 152 -20.99 -0.51 -4.95
C PHE A 152 -19.85 -1.25 -4.25
N PHE A 153 -19.12 -2.05 -5.01
CA PHE A 153 -18.05 -2.92 -4.51
C PHE A 153 -18.49 -3.80 -3.32
N PRO A 154 -19.59 -4.57 -3.46
CA PRO A 154 -20.27 -5.17 -2.32
C PRO A 154 -19.45 -6.25 -1.62
N LYS A 155 -18.47 -6.89 -2.29
CA LYS A 155 -17.59 -7.91 -1.70
C LYS A 155 -16.12 -7.49 -1.60
N LEU A 156 -15.79 -6.23 -1.91
CA LEU A 156 -14.40 -5.80 -1.94
C LEU A 156 -13.80 -5.81 -0.53
N GLU A 157 -12.73 -6.58 -0.35
CA GLU A 157 -12.03 -6.77 0.93
C GLU A 157 -10.68 -6.03 0.97
N LYS A 158 -10.02 -5.89 -0.18
CA LYS A 158 -8.74 -5.17 -0.32
C LYS A 158 -8.79 -4.20 -1.51
N PHE A 159 -8.45 -2.94 -1.25
CA PHE A 159 -8.25 -1.93 -2.29
C PHE A 159 -6.85 -1.31 -2.17
N VAL A 160 -6.12 -1.29 -3.28
CA VAL A 160 -4.76 -0.71 -3.39
C VAL A 160 -4.76 0.30 -4.53
N MET A 161 -4.32 1.51 -4.24
CA MET A 161 -4.14 2.60 -5.21
C MET A 161 -2.74 3.19 -5.04
N GLN A 162 -1.87 3.05 -6.03
CA GLN A 162 -0.47 3.47 -5.91
C GLN A 162 0.00 4.32 -7.09
N ASN A 163 0.89 5.27 -6.82
CA ASN A 163 1.60 6.07 -7.83
C ASN A 163 0.63 6.74 -8.82
N MET A 164 -0.48 7.29 -8.34
CA MET A 164 -1.40 8.09 -9.15
C MET A 164 -0.96 9.56 -9.09
N ILE A 165 0.15 9.91 -9.76
CA ILE A 165 0.88 11.15 -9.44
C ILE A 165 0.10 12.44 -9.72
N ASN A 166 -0.83 12.37 -10.68
CA ASN A 166 -1.67 13.50 -11.09
C ASN A 166 -3.09 13.44 -10.52
N LEU A 167 -3.43 12.44 -9.71
CA LEU A 167 -4.77 12.31 -9.14
C LEU A 167 -5.00 13.40 -8.09
N GLU A 168 -5.99 14.25 -8.34
CA GLU A 168 -6.34 15.39 -7.48
C GLU A 168 -7.54 15.08 -6.58
N GLN A 169 -8.54 14.38 -7.11
CA GLN A 169 -9.81 14.13 -6.44
C GLN A 169 -10.34 12.72 -6.68
N TRP A 170 -10.90 12.13 -5.62
CA TRP A 170 -11.72 10.94 -5.71
C TRP A 170 -13.11 11.27 -5.19
N GLU A 171 -14.07 11.37 -6.12
CA GLU A 171 -15.41 11.88 -5.87
C GLU A 171 -16.33 10.85 -5.21
N GLU A 172 -17.29 11.35 -4.43
CA GLU A 172 -18.40 10.56 -3.88
C GLU A 172 -19.32 10.08 -5.00
N VAL A 173 -20.07 9.00 -4.73
CA VAL A 173 -21.19 8.63 -5.60
C VAL A 173 -22.25 9.74 -5.55
N MET A 174 -22.55 10.30 -6.72
CA MET A 174 -23.62 11.28 -6.86
C MET A 174 -24.97 10.55 -6.91
N THR A 175 -25.90 10.92 -6.02
CA THR A 175 -27.29 10.46 -6.09
C THR A 175 -28.25 11.64 -6.22
N ASN A 176 -29.36 11.41 -6.91
CA ASN A 176 -30.40 12.42 -7.09
C ASN A 176 -31.26 12.60 -5.83
N ASP A 177 -31.17 11.67 -4.86
CA ASP A 177 -31.97 11.65 -3.65
C ASP A 177 -31.09 11.83 -2.41
N ALA A 178 -31.22 12.98 -1.74
CA ALA A 178 -30.52 13.29 -0.48
C ALA A 178 -30.85 12.33 0.69
N SER A 179 -31.84 11.44 0.51
CA SER A 179 -32.25 10.40 1.46
C SER A 179 -31.72 9.00 1.13
N SER A 180 -30.94 8.86 0.05
CA SER A 180 -30.46 7.54 -0.39
C SER A 180 -29.21 7.11 0.37
N ASN A 181 -29.35 6.04 1.16
CA ASN A 181 -28.24 5.35 1.82
C ASN A 181 -27.44 4.55 0.79
N VAL A 182 -26.58 5.22 0.00
CA VAL A 182 -25.58 4.52 -0.82
C VAL A 182 -24.53 3.92 0.09
N THR A 183 -24.24 2.64 -0.12
CA THR A 183 -23.15 1.96 0.58
C THR A 183 -22.04 1.65 -0.41
N ILE A 184 -20.86 2.18 -0.14
CA ILE A 184 -19.64 1.92 -0.90
C ILE A 184 -18.71 1.11 0.01
N PHE A 185 -18.13 0.02 -0.51
CA PHE A 185 -17.11 -0.78 0.19
C PHE A 185 -17.56 -1.41 1.54
N PRO A 186 -18.76 -2.01 1.66
CA PRO A 186 -19.28 -2.50 2.95
C PRO A 186 -18.40 -3.56 3.64
N ASN A 187 -17.56 -4.28 2.89
CA ASN A 187 -16.74 -5.38 3.38
C ASN A 187 -15.23 -5.07 3.35
N LEU A 188 -14.84 -3.81 3.15
CA LEU A 188 -13.43 -3.44 3.00
C LEU A 188 -12.68 -3.63 4.32
N LYS A 189 -11.64 -4.45 4.27
CA LYS A 189 -10.78 -4.80 5.42
C LYS A 189 -9.41 -4.13 5.33
N SER A 190 -8.93 -3.88 4.11
CA SER A 190 -7.60 -3.33 3.85
C SER A 190 -7.66 -2.24 2.78
N LEU A 191 -7.26 -1.03 3.15
CA LEU A 191 -7.11 0.10 2.25
C LEU A 191 -5.64 0.52 2.18
N GLU A 192 -5.10 0.63 0.97
CA GLU A 192 -3.75 1.12 0.73
C GLU A 192 -3.78 2.20 -0.36
N ILE A 193 -3.34 3.40 0.00
CA ILE A 193 -3.19 4.53 -0.92
C ILE A 193 -1.75 5.03 -0.78
N SER A 194 -1.01 5.09 -1.87
CA SER A 194 0.37 5.59 -1.78
C SER A 194 0.89 6.29 -3.01
N GLY A 195 1.79 7.25 -2.86
CA GLY A 195 2.39 7.95 -4.00
C GLY A 195 1.34 8.73 -4.80
N CYS A 196 0.38 9.34 -4.11
CA CYS A 196 -0.66 10.19 -4.70
C CYS A 196 -0.53 11.62 -4.14
N PRO A 197 0.51 12.39 -4.53
CA PRO A 197 0.88 13.64 -3.88
C PRO A 197 -0.14 14.77 -4.09
N LYS A 198 -0.90 14.77 -5.19
CA LYS A 198 -1.92 15.79 -5.48
C LYS A 198 -3.30 15.47 -4.89
N LEU A 199 -3.49 14.29 -4.33
CA LEU A 199 -4.80 13.84 -3.86
C LEU A 199 -5.20 14.62 -2.61
N THR A 200 -6.32 15.35 -2.71
CA THR A 200 -6.81 16.20 -1.61
C THR A 200 -8.05 15.64 -0.91
N LYS A 201 -8.83 14.81 -1.61
CA LYS A 201 -10.13 14.31 -1.14
C LYS A 201 -10.36 12.86 -1.53
N ILE A 202 -10.94 12.10 -0.60
CA ILE A 202 -11.46 10.74 -0.81
C ILE A 202 -12.95 10.68 -0.41
N PRO A 203 -13.73 9.72 -0.92
CA PRO A 203 -15.16 9.60 -0.62
C PRO A 203 -15.42 9.42 0.88
N ASN A 204 -16.46 10.09 1.41
CA ASN A 204 -16.92 9.91 2.77
C ASN A 204 -17.45 8.49 3.01
N GLY A 205 -17.83 7.74 1.96
CA GLY A 205 -18.11 6.30 2.06
C GLY A 205 -17.03 5.51 2.81
N LEU A 206 -15.75 5.91 2.72
CA LEU A 206 -14.65 5.30 3.47
C LEU A 206 -14.67 5.61 4.98
N GLN A 207 -15.41 6.65 5.40
CA GLN A 207 -15.64 6.98 6.82
C GLN A 207 -16.61 5.99 7.48
N PHE A 208 -17.49 5.33 6.71
CA PHE A 208 -18.49 4.39 7.22
C PHE A 208 -18.06 2.91 7.14
N CYS A 209 -16.84 2.65 6.66
CA CYS A 209 -16.30 1.29 6.55
C CYS A 209 -15.85 0.76 7.92
N SER A 210 -16.79 0.25 8.71
CA SER A 210 -16.55 -0.27 10.07
C SER A 210 -15.68 -1.54 10.12
N SER A 211 -15.63 -2.30 9.02
CA SER A 211 -14.88 -3.55 8.87
C SER A 211 -13.38 -3.37 8.60
N ILE A 212 -12.89 -2.12 8.47
CA ILE A 212 -11.49 -1.86 8.14
C ILE A 212 -10.59 -2.27 9.30
N ARG A 213 -9.58 -3.10 8.99
CA ARG A 213 -8.57 -3.60 9.92
C ARG A 213 -7.16 -3.07 9.62
N ARG A 214 -6.91 -2.71 8.37
CA ARG A 214 -5.61 -2.24 7.88
C ARG A 214 -5.78 -1.00 7.01
N VAL A 215 -5.08 0.07 7.36
CA VAL A 215 -4.98 1.28 6.54
C VAL A 215 -3.51 1.61 6.31
N LYS A 216 -3.15 1.86 5.05
CA LYS A 216 -1.86 2.41 4.65
C LYS A 216 -2.10 3.63 3.78
N ILE A 217 -1.63 4.79 4.21
CA ILE A 217 -1.71 6.04 3.45
C ILE A 217 -0.35 6.72 3.52
N TYR A 218 0.48 6.61 2.49
CA TYR A 218 1.82 7.19 2.52
C TYR A 218 2.20 7.94 1.25
N GLN A 219 2.98 9.02 1.36
CA GLN A 219 3.26 9.94 0.25
C GLN A 219 1.97 10.53 -0.37
N CYS A 220 1.04 10.95 0.50
CA CYS A 220 -0.22 11.63 0.17
C CYS A 220 -0.35 12.93 0.97
N SER A 221 0.63 13.83 0.82
CA SER A 221 0.82 14.98 1.72
C SER A 221 -0.37 15.94 1.80
N ASN A 222 -1.16 16.08 0.73
CA ASN A 222 -2.31 16.97 0.68
C ASN A 222 -3.63 16.33 1.15
N LEU A 223 -3.62 15.04 1.49
CA LEU A 223 -4.84 14.31 1.84
C LEU A 223 -5.20 14.54 3.31
N GLY A 224 -6.37 15.14 3.56
CA GLY A 224 -6.95 15.18 4.90
C GLY A 224 -7.41 13.79 5.34
N ILE A 225 -6.72 13.20 6.32
CA ILE A 225 -7.03 11.85 6.81
C ILE A 225 -8.00 11.94 8.00
N ASN A 226 -9.12 11.23 7.92
CA ASN A 226 -10.10 11.09 9.00
C ASN A 226 -10.20 9.62 9.45
N MET A 227 -9.92 9.38 10.73
CA MET A 227 -9.88 8.07 11.37
C MET A 227 -11.06 7.77 12.28
N ARG A 228 -12.06 8.65 12.36
CA ARG A 228 -13.29 8.39 13.13
C ARG A 228 -13.96 7.09 12.69
N ASN A 229 -14.63 6.47 13.66
CA ASN A 229 -15.52 5.31 13.49
C ASN A 229 -14.86 4.07 12.85
N LYS A 230 -13.61 3.76 13.23
CA LYS A 230 -12.89 2.55 12.78
C LYS A 230 -12.63 1.60 13.94
N PRO A 231 -13.67 0.93 14.48
CA PRO A 231 -13.54 0.12 15.67
C PRO A 231 -12.65 -1.10 15.48
N GLU A 232 -12.58 -1.70 14.29
CA GLU A 232 -11.73 -2.89 14.03
C GLU A 232 -10.30 -2.56 13.57
N LEU A 233 -9.92 -1.28 13.47
CA LEU A 233 -8.62 -0.89 12.93
C LEU A 233 -7.49 -1.35 13.87
N TRP A 234 -6.67 -2.28 13.37
CA TRP A 234 -5.57 -2.88 14.12
C TRP A 234 -4.19 -2.43 13.59
N TYR A 235 -4.09 -2.18 12.29
CA TYR A 235 -2.86 -1.74 11.64
C TYR A 235 -3.05 -0.41 10.93
N LEU A 236 -2.18 0.55 11.24
CA LEU A 236 -2.13 1.84 10.60
C LEU A 236 -0.73 2.21 10.12
N HIS A 237 -0.59 2.62 8.87
CA HIS A 237 0.64 3.22 8.34
C HIS A 237 0.26 4.57 7.72
N ILE A 238 0.86 5.67 8.17
CA ILE A 238 0.55 7.02 7.68
C ILE A 238 1.79 7.90 7.45
N GLY A 239 1.71 8.77 6.44
CA GLY A 239 2.58 9.93 6.24
C GLY A 239 3.57 9.82 5.07
N PRO A 240 4.39 10.85 4.78
CA PRO A 240 4.51 12.13 5.48
C PRO A 240 3.20 12.93 5.52
N LEU A 241 2.87 13.47 6.70
CA LEU A 241 1.76 14.38 6.96
C LEU A 241 2.28 15.74 7.46
N ASP A 242 1.47 16.79 7.39
CA ASP A 242 1.76 18.04 8.09
C ASP A 242 1.59 17.89 9.61
N LYS A 243 0.55 17.16 10.03
CA LYS A 243 0.21 16.88 11.43
C LYS A 243 -0.43 15.50 11.56
N LEU A 244 -0.30 14.89 12.73
CA LEU A 244 -1.04 13.67 13.06
C LEU A 244 -2.54 13.99 13.23
N PRO A 245 -3.46 13.13 12.75
CA PRO A 245 -4.89 13.33 12.93
C PRO A 245 -5.31 13.30 14.41
N GLU A 246 -6.05 14.31 14.86
CA GLU A 246 -6.49 14.44 16.27
C GLU A 246 -7.42 13.30 16.72
N ASP A 247 -8.14 12.71 15.78
CA ASP A 247 -9.09 11.63 16.02
C ASP A 247 -8.45 10.23 16.17
N LEU A 248 -7.11 10.14 16.04
CA LEU A 248 -6.38 8.91 16.33
C LEU A 248 -6.64 8.38 17.75
N CYS A 249 -6.87 9.28 18.71
CA CYS A 249 -7.10 8.93 20.12
C CYS A 249 -8.32 8.02 20.36
N HIS A 250 -9.22 7.87 19.37
CA HIS A 250 -10.40 7.02 19.46
C HIS A 250 -10.17 5.57 18.96
N LEU A 251 -8.97 5.24 18.47
CA LEU A 251 -8.67 3.93 17.86
C LEU A 251 -8.31 2.86 18.91
N MET A 252 -9.30 2.44 19.69
CA MET A 252 -9.11 1.57 20.86
C MET A 252 -8.49 0.19 20.56
N ASN A 253 -8.64 -0.32 19.34
CA ASN A 253 -8.10 -1.62 18.90
C ASN A 253 -6.79 -1.51 18.11
N LEU A 254 -6.24 -0.31 17.95
CA LEU A 254 -5.02 -0.11 17.18
C LEU A 254 -3.84 -0.76 17.90
N GLY A 255 -3.27 -1.80 17.27
CA GLY A 255 -2.16 -2.56 17.83
C GLY A 255 -0.81 -2.24 17.21
N VAL A 256 -0.81 -1.86 15.93
CA VAL A 256 0.39 -1.61 15.14
C VAL A 256 0.27 -0.28 14.41
N MET A 257 1.28 0.58 14.58
CA MET A 257 1.32 1.88 13.95
C MET A 257 2.70 2.15 13.31
N THR A 258 2.69 2.60 12.07
CA THR A 258 3.86 3.14 11.37
C THR A 258 3.59 4.59 11.00
N ILE A 259 4.50 5.49 11.38
CA ILE A 259 4.41 6.92 11.07
C ILE A 259 5.66 7.28 10.29
N VAL A 260 5.45 7.84 9.10
CA VAL A 260 6.48 8.39 8.22
C VAL A 260 6.32 9.90 8.18
N GLY A 261 7.41 10.67 8.22
CA GLY A 261 7.33 12.13 8.05
C GLY A 261 8.41 12.87 8.83
N ASN A 262 8.23 14.18 9.00
CA ASN A 262 9.09 14.97 9.89
C ASN A 262 8.64 14.73 11.34
N ILE A 263 9.24 13.72 11.97
CA ILE A 263 8.78 13.19 13.26
C ILE A 263 8.82 14.25 14.36
N GLN A 264 9.74 15.20 14.29
CA GLN A 264 9.88 16.28 15.29
C GLN A 264 8.69 17.25 15.32
N ASN A 265 7.91 17.33 14.24
CA ASN A 265 6.77 18.23 14.14
C ASN A 265 5.46 17.62 14.67
N TYR A 266 5.47 16.34 15.02
CA TYR A 266 4.26 15.62 15.42
C TYR A 266 4.08 15.61 16.94
N ASP A 267 2.83 15.81 17.37
CA ASP A 267 2.44 15.60 18.76
C ASP A 267 2.06 14.14 19.01
N PHE A 268 2.98 13.40 19.63
CA PHE A 268 2.77 12.01 20.02
C PHE A 268 1.96 11.85 21.32
N GLY A 269 1.60 12.94 22.00
CA GLY A 269 0.78 12.92 23.21
C GLY A 269 -0.57 12.22 23.00
N ILE A 270 -1.14 12.32 21.79
CA ILE A 270 -2.39 11.66 21.41
C ILE A 270 -2.32 10.11 21.52
N LEU A 271 -1.13 9.53 21.39
CA LEU A 271 -0.96 8.06 21.41
C LEU A 271 -1.05 7.47 22.81
N GLN A 272 -0.89 8.28 23.87
CA GLN A 272 -1.00 7.80 25.25
C GLN A 272 -2.40 7.26 25.59
N HIS A 273 -3.40 7.65 24.79
CA HIS A 273 -4.79 7.25 24.93
C HIS A 273 -5.10 5.93 24.20
N LEU A 274 -4.12 5.28 23.58
CA LEU A 274 -4.29 4.05 22.81
C LEU A 274 -3.94 2.82 23.67
N PRO A 275 -4.93 2.12 24.26
CA PRO A 275 -4.67 1.06 25.23
C PRO A 275 -4.07 -0.21 24.60
N SER A 276 -4.36 -0.45 23.32
CA SER A 276 -3.97 -1.67 22.60
C SER A 276 -2.67 -1.53 21.82
N LEU A 277 -2.04 -0.35 21.80
CA LEU A 277 -0.86 -0.10 20.98
C LEU A 277 0.34 -0.88 21.50
N LYS A 278 0.81 -1.84 20.70
CA LYS A 278 1.92 -2.74 21.04
C LYS A 278 3.16 -2.53 20.18
N LYS A 279 2.99 -2.06 18.96
CA LYS A 279 4.09 -1.86 18.02
C LYS A 279 4.02 -0.48 17.40
N ILE A 280 5.14 0.24 17.46
CA ILE A 280 5.30 1.52 16.78
C ILE A 280 6.58 1.51 15.93
N THR A 281 6.48 2.10 14.74
CA THR A 281 7.60 2.33 13.84
C THR A 281 7.59 3.79 13.44
N LEU A 282 8.69 4.48 13.65
CA LEU A 282 8.87 5.88 13.28
C LEU A 282 9.92 5.94 12.19
N VAL A 283 9.56 6.53 11.06
CA VAL A 283 10.43 6.67 9.89
C VAL A 283 10.56 8.16 9.59
N GLU A 284 11.77 8.68 9.67
CA GLU A 284 12.01 10.05 9.20
C GLU A 284 12.02 10.08 7.67
N ASP A 285 11.30 11.05 7.11
CA ASP A 285 11.27 11.28 5.66
C ASP A 285 12.64 11.79 5.17
N GLU A 286 13.27 11.07 4.25
CA GLU A 286 14.59 11.42 3.69
C GLU A 286 14.59 12.76 2.93
N LEU A 287 13.42 13.24 2.54
CA LEU A 287 13.24 14.55 1.91
C LEU A 287 13.24 15.71 2.92
N SER A 288 13.29 15.42 4.23
CA SER A 288 13.35 16.47 5.25
C SER A 288 14.73 17.13 5.28
N ASN A 289 14.76 18.46 5.20
CA ASN A 289 16.01 19.23 5.24
C ASN A 289 16.70 19.22 6.62
N ASN A 290 16.02 18.72 7.65
CA ASN A 290 16.50 18.71 9.03
C ASN A 290 16.45 17.28 9.56
N SER A 291 17.62 16.69 9.79
CA SER A 291 17.68 15.36 10.40
C SER A 291 17.14 15.40 11.83
N VAL A 292 16.28 14.45 12.18
CA VAL A 292 15.77 14.28 13.55
C VAL A 292 16.91 14.07 14.52
N THR A 293 16.97 14.92 15.54
CA THR A 293 18.04 14.90 16.57
C THR A 293 17.64 14.19 17.84
N GLN A 294 16.34 13.99 18.09
CA GLN A 294 15.82 13.35 19.30
C GLN A 294 14.61 12.47 19.01
N ILE A 295 14.33 11.51 19.89
CA ILE A 295 13.09 10.73 19.85
C ILE A 295 12.03 11.50 20.65
N PRO A 296 10.78 11.62 20.16
CA PRO A 296 9.72 12.34 20.85
C PRO A 296 9.54 11.86 22.30
N GLN A 297 9.69 12.77 23.26
CA GLN A 297 9.66 12.44 24.68
C GLN A 297 8.31 11.86 25.12
N GLN A 298 7.22 12.23 24.45
CA GLN A 298 5.87 11.76 24.74
C GLN A 298 5.73 10.23 24.66
N LEU A 299 6.61 9.54 23.90
CA LEU A 299 6.62 8.09 23.81
C LEU A 299 6.98 7.39 25.13
N GLN A 300 7.57 8.12 26.10
CA GLN A 300 7.86 7.59 27.44
C GLN A 300 6.64 7.04 28.17
N HIS A 301 5.43 7.46 27.78
CA HIS A 301 4.17 7.04 28.40
C HIS A 301 3.62 5.72 27.82
N LEU A 302 4.18 5.22 26.70
CA LEU A 302 3.72 3.99 26.03
C LEU A 302 4.30 2.73 26.68
N THR A 303 4.11 2.56 27.99
CA THR A 303 4.75 1.49 28.79
C THR A 303 4.32 0.06 28.42
N SER A 304 3.19 -0.08 27.72
CA SER A 304 2.66 -1.35 27.18
C SER A 304 3.29 -1.78 25.86
N LEU A 305 4.15 -0.95 25.26
CA LEU A 305 4.79 -1.17 23.97
C LEU A 305 5.74 -2.38 24.03
N GLU A 306 5.65 -3.25 23.04
CA GLU A 306 6.45 -4.47 22.91
C GLU A 306 7.47 -4.37 21.78
N PHE A 307 7.24 -3.49 20.80
CA PHE A 307 8.12 -3.27 19.66
C PHE A 307 8.27 -1.77 19.36
N LEU A 308 9.51 -1.31 19.23
CA LEU A 308 9.86 0.04 18.79
C LEU A 308 10.88 -0.06 17.65
N SER A 309 10.53 0.47 16.48
CA SER A 309 11.47 0.67 15.36
C SER A 309 11.65 2.16 15.09
N ILE A 310 12.91 2.57 14.90
CA ILE A 310 13.31 3.94 14.60
C ILE A 310 14.19 3.90 13.36
N GLU A 311 13.74 4.56 12.30
CA GLU A 311 14.32 4.45 10.97
C GLU A 311 14.67 5.84 10.42
N ASN A 312 15.86 5.96 9.82
CA ASN A 312 16.36 7.18 9.20
C ASN A 312 16.57 8.38 10.14
N PHE A 313 16.75 8.16 11.44
CA PHE A 313 17.05 9.26 12.38
C PHE A 313 18.53 9.64 12.26
N GLY A 314 18.88 10.39 11.23
CA GLY A 314 20.25 10.73 10.90
C GLY A 314 20.93 11.68 11.90
N GLY A 315 20.17 12.47 12.67
CA GLY A 315 20.71 13.49 13.59
C GLY A 315 20.84 13.01 15.04
N ILE A 316 20.32 11.83 15.38
CA ILE A 316 20.33 11.34 16.76
C ILE A 316 21.72 10.83 17.14
N GLU A 317 22.29 11.37 18.21
CA GLU A 317 23.60 10.94 18.72
C GLU A 317 23.50 10.00 19.93
N ALA A 318 22.44 10.17 20.73
CA ALA A 318 22.21 9.44 21.97
C ALA A 318 20.76 9.04 22.11
N LEU A 319 20.52 7.83 22.61
CA LEU A 319 19.19 7.41 23.03
C LEU A 319 18.80 8.06 24.36
N PRO A 320 17.52 8.37 24.57
CA PRO A 320 17.06 9.04 25.77
C PRO A 320 16.93 8.10 26.97
N GLU A 321 17.15 8.62 28.18
CA GLU A 321 17.01 7.89 29.45
C GLU A 321 15.62 7.29 29.67
N TRP A 322 14.58 7.96 29.18
CA TRP A 322 13.21 7.49 29.32
C TRP A 322 12.94 6.18 28.58
N LEU A 323 13.83 5.72 27.69
CA LEU A 323 13.70 4.42 27.04
C LEU A 323 13.55 3.30 28.08
N GLY A 324 14.24 3.41 29.22
CA GLY A 324 14.12 2.49 30.35
C GLY A 324 12.72 2.42 31.01
N ASN A 325 11.81 3.33 30.67
CA ASN A 325 10.42 3.28 31.12
C ASN A 325 9.57 2.27 30.32
N LEU A 326 10.04 1.84 29.14
CA LEU A 326 9.33 0.89 28.28
C LEU A 326 9.55 -0.56 28.74
N VAL A 327 9.12 -0.87 29.96
CA VAL A 327 9.37 -2.15 30.64
C VAL A 327 8.76 -3.36 29.93
N CYS A 328 7.78 -3.17 29.05
CA CYS A 328 7.21 -4.25 28.23
C CYS A 328 7.94 -4.50 26.91
N LEU A 329 8.94 -3.67 26.57
CA LEU A 329 9.61 -3.72 25.28
C LEU A 329 10.38 -5.04 25.12
N GLN A 330 10.09 -5.75 24.04
CA GLN A 330 10.70 -7.03 23.70
C GLN A 330 11.70 -6.87 22.56
N THR A 331 11.39 -6.00 21.60
CA THR A 331 12.20 -5.76 20.41
C THR A 331 12.44 -4.28 20.18
N LEU A 332 13.71 -3.94 19.99
CA LEU A 332 14.15 -2.58 19.64
C LEU A 332 14.94 -2.64 18.33
N CYS A 333 14.49 -1.88 17.33
CA CYS A 333 15.09 -1.83 16.01
C CYS A 333 15.57 -0.41 15.67
N PHE A 334 16.80 -0.29 15.18
CA PHE A 334 17.33 0.94 14.62
C PHE A 334 17.79 0.71 13.19
N LEU A 335 17.29 1.52 12.26
CA LEU A 335 17.62 1.42 10.84
C LEU A 335 18.16 2.77 10.38
N CYS A 336 19.33 2.78 9.76
CA CYS A 336 19.93 3.99 9.17
C CYS A 336 20.07 5.17 10.17
N CYS A 337 20.27 4.90 11.46
CA CYS A 337 20.55 5.93 12.47
C CYS A 337 22.06 6.24 12.51
N ARG A 338 22.53 6.92 11.46
CA ARG A 338 23.96 7.02 11.11
C ARG A 338 24.85 7.74 12.13
N ASN A 339 24.28 8.59 13.00
CA ASN A 339 25.05 9.31 14.03
C ASN A 339 24.88 8.74 15.44
N LEU A 340 24.08 7.69 15.60
CA LEU A 340 23.77 7.13 16.91
C LEU A 340 25.00 6.42 17.48
N LYS A 341 25.48 6.89 18.64
CA LYS A 341 26.70 6.41 19.30
C LYS A 341 26.51 6.05 20.77
N LYS A 342 25.56 6.69 21.45
CA LYS A 342 25.38 6.53 22.91
C LYS A 342 24.05 5.86 23.24
N LEU A 343 24.12 4.86 24.11
CA LEU A 343 22.97 4.26 24.77
C LEU A 343 22.60 5.06 26.03
N PRO A 344 21.39 4.85 26.58
CA PRO A 344 21.02 5.36 27.89
C PRO A 344 21.94 4.84 29.00
N SER A 345 21.76 5.32 30.23
CA SER A 345 22.46 4.79 31.40
C SER A 345 22.27 3.28 31.55
N THR A 346 23.24 2.61 32.17
CA THR A 346 23.14 1.17 32.49
C THR A 346 21.87 0.89 33.31
N GLU A 347 21.52 1.79 34.23
CA GLU A 347 20.31 1.69 35.05
C GLU A 347 19.04 1.69 34.21
N ALA A 348 18.95 2.56 33.19
CA ALA A 348 17.82 2.58 32.27
C ALA A 348 17.76 1.32 31.41
N MET A 349 18.91 0.82 30.94
CA MET A 349 18.97 -0.42 30.16
C MET A 349 18.58 -1.66 30.97
N LEU A 350 18.95 -1.73 32.25
CA LEU A 350 18.58 -2.82 33.16
C LEU A 350 17.07 -2.90 33.45
N ARG A 351 16.36 -1.77 33.35
CA ARG A 351 14.89 -1.74 33.50
C ARG A 351 14.15 -2.39 32.34
N LEU A 352 14.79 -2.55 31.18
CA LEU A 352 14.24 -3.22 29.99
C LEU A 352 14.26 -4.75 30.15
N THR A 353 13.63 -5.23 31.22
CA THR A 353 13.68 -6.63 31.66
C THR A 353 13.12 -7.64 30.66
N LYS A 354 12.25 -7.21 29.73
CA LYS A 354 11.68 -8.07 28.67
C LYS A 354 12.42 -7.98 27.34
N LEU A 355 13.40 -7.08 27.19
CA LEU A 355 14.06 -6.86 25.92
C LEU A 355 14.92 -8.09 25.58
N ASN A 356 14.58 -8.76 24.49
CA ASN A 356 15.24 -9.99 24.07
C ASN A 356 15.93 -9.87 22.71
N LYS A 357 15.58 -8.83 21.95
CA LYS A 357 16.06 -8.58 20.59
C LYS A 357 16.39 -7.12 20.42
N LEU A 358 17.63 -6.85 20.06
CA LEU A 358 18.07 -5.54 19.64
C LEU A 358 18.71 -5.66 18.26
N TYR A 359 18.10 -5.01 17.28
CA TYR A 359 18.57 -4.99 15.89
C TYR A 359 19.07 -3.59 15.55
N ALA A 360 20.25 -3.49 14.95
CA ALA A 360 20.62 -2.27 14.25
C ALA A 360 21.27 -2.53 12.89
N CYS A 361 20.85 -1.76 11.89
CA CYS A 361 21.45 -1.75 10.56
C CYS A 361 21.87 -0.33 10.22
N GLU A 362 23.09 -0.15 9.72
CA GLU A 362 23.67 1.17 9.43
C GLU A 362 23.68 2.13 10.64
N CYS A 363 23.89 1.58 11.84
CA CYS A 363 23.98 2.33 13.10
C CYS A 363 25.35 2.09 13.77
N PRO A 364 26.20 3.12 13.96
CA PRO A 364 27.51 2.95 14.58
C PRO A 364 27.48 2.40 16.01
N MET A 365 26.40 2.66 16.76
CA MET A 365 26.25 2.30 18.18
C MET A 365 26.45 0.81 18.51
N LEU A 366 26.30 -0.11 17.55
CA LEU A 366 26.46 -1.55 17.76
C LEU A 366 27.70 -2.12 17.07
N LEU A 367 28.46 -1.29 16.35
CA LEU A 367 29.72 -1.66 15.71
C LEU A 367 30.92 -1.40 16.61
N LEU A 368 30.66 -1.20 17.91
CA LEU A 368 31.65 -0.82 18.90
C LEU A 368 32.62 -1.96 19.20
N GLU A 369 33.90 -1.61 19.29
CA GLU A 369 34.99 -2.55 19.51
C GLU A 369 34.91 -3.22 20.90
N GLU A 370 35.65 -4.32 21.09
CA GLU A 370 35.75 -4.95 22.41
C GLU A 370 36.40 -3.97 23.40
N GLY A 371 35.73 -3.72 24.53
CA GLY A 371 36.16 -2.75 25.55
C GLY A 371 35.43 -1.41 25.53
N ASP A 372 34.53 -1.17 24.56
CA ASP A 372 33.71 0.05 24.56
C ASP A 372 32.71 0.06 25.74
N PRO A 373 32.66 1.12 26.57
CA PRO A 373 31.72 1.24 27.69
C PRO A 373 30.25 1.08 27.29
N GLU A 374 29.87 1.48 26.07
CA GLU A 374 28.50 1.34 25.57
C GLU A 374 28.17 -0.12 25.26
N ARG A 375 29.14 -0.90 24.77
CA ARG A 375 28.96 -2.35 24.58
C ARG A 375 28.74 -3.07 25.90
N ALA A 376 29.36 -2.61 26.99
CA ALA A 376 29.15 -3.16 28.32
C ALA A 376 27.69 -3.02 28.80
N LYS A 377 26.99 -1.95 28.40
CA LYS A 377 25.57 -1.73 28.73
C LYS A 377 24.64 -2.72 28.04
N LEU A 378 25.09 -3.36 26.96
CA LEU A 378 24.32 -4.35 26.19
C LEU A 378 24.59 -5.79 26.59
N SER A 379 25.58 -6.03 27.47
CA SER A 379 26.04 -7.37 27.86
C SER A 379 24.96 -8.28 28.46
N HIS A 380 23.85 -7.70 28.93
CA HIS A 380 22.76 -8.42 29.58
C HIS A 380 21.70 -8.92 28.57
N PHE A 381 21.77 -8.52 27.31
CA PHE A 381 20.78 -8.91 26.30
C PHE A 381 21.21 -10.16 25.52
N PRO A 382 20.31 -11.15 25.36
CA PRO A 382 20.67 -12.43 24.77
C PRO A 382 20.87 -12.35 23.25
N ASN A 383 20.16 -11.46 22.53
CA ASN A 383 20.26 -11.34 21.08
C ASN A 383 20.45 -9.87 20.66
N VAL A 384 21.70 -9.51 20.38
CA VAL A 384 22.08 -8.23 19.78
C VAL A 384 22.62 -8.52 18.38
N LEU A 385 21.93 -8.03 17.35
CA LEU A 385 22.29 -8.25 15.95
C LEU A 385 22.57 -6.91 15.28
N ALA A 386 23.78 -6.77 14.74
CA ALA A 386 24.25 -5.55 14.10
C ALA A 386 24.76 -5.87 12.69
N HIS A 387 24.23 -5.18 11.69
CA HIS A 387 24.62 -5.36 10.29
C HIS A 387 25.20 -4.06 9.71
N ARG A 388 26.36 -4.19 9.04
CA ARG A 388 27.03 -3.07 8.34
C ARG A 388 26.44 -2.78 6.97
N ASN A 389 25.89 -3.81 6.30
CA ASN A 389 25.29 -3.71 4.97
C ASN A 389 24.12 -4.70 4.86
N THR A 390 22.93 -4.18 4.55
CA THR A 390 21.88 -4.67 3.63
C THR A 390 20.49 -4.28 4.14
N PHE A 391 19.75 -3.53 3.31
CA PHE A 391 18.34 -3.17 3.49
C PHE A 391 17.40 -4.40 3.53
N GLU A 392 17.82 -5.55 2.96
CA GLU A 392 16.96 -6.73 2.80
C GLU A 392 16.83 -7.59 4.07
N SER A 393 17.81 -7.59 4.97
CA SER A 393 17.81 -8.44 6.17
C SER A 393 16.89 -7.95 7.30
N CYS A 394 16.45 -6.68 7.25
CA CYS A 394 15.61 -6.08 8.30
C CYS A 394 14.13 -6.00 7.95
N ARG A 395 13.73 -6.28 6.70
CA ARG A 395 12.34 -6.15 6.22
C ARG A 395 11.40 -7.30 6.66
N PHE A 396 11.91 -8.29 7.39
CA PHE A 396 11.19 -9.54 7.73
C PHE A 396 10.72 -9.66 9.20
N PHE A 397 10.69 -8.58 10.00
CA PHE A 397 10.30 -8.65 11.42
C PHE A 397 9.16 -7.72 11.83
#